data_AF-A0A965AIY8-F1
#
_entry.id   AF-A0A965AIY8-F1
#
_cell.length_a   1.000
_cell.length_b   1.000
_cell.length_c   1.000
_cell.angle_alpha   90.00
_cell.angle_beta   90.00
_cell.angle_gamma   90.00
#
_symmetry.space_group_name_H-M   'P 1'
#
loop_
_entity.id
_entity.type
_entity.pdbx_description
1 polymer ?
#
loop_
_entity_poly.entity_id
_entity_poly.type
_entity_poly.pdbx_seq_one_letter_code
_entity_poly.pdbx_strand_id
1 'polypeptide(L)'
;AAFANAAAAHADNFDDTTPQIQPDRTGGIHASAAVLPVALALAEQSGASGRDLIAAYLVGVDVASRLNHAIDARHYADGFHTTGTLSVFGAACAAASLLGLDRERSIAAIGIAASRASGVRRNFGSMAEILHSAHAAENGLAAADLASRGLSSAEDALDGPTGYFSAAAGAFHETVR
;
A
#
# COMPACT_ATOMS: atom_id res chain seq x y z
N ALA A 1 -4.13 -10.96 -12.38
CA ALA A 1 -3.57 -11.85 -11.34
C ALA A 1 -3.57 -11.17 -9.97
N ALA A 2 -2.81 -10.08 -9.77
CA ALA A 2 -2.67 -9.41 -8.47
C ALA A 2 -4.00 -9.12 -7.74
N PHE A 3 -4.99 -8.51 -8.42
CA PHE A 3 -6.31 -8.23 -7.85
C PHE A 3 -7.01 -9.48 -7.30
N ALA A 4 -7.13 -10.54 -8.12
CA ALA A 4 -7.83 -11.76 -7.74
C ALA A 4 -7.12 -12.51 -6.60
N ASN A 5 -5.79 -12.54 -6.63
CA ASN A 5 -4.99 -13.19 -5.59
C ASN A 5 -5.06 -12.40 -4.27
N ALA A 6 -5.09 -11.07 -4.33
CA ALA A 6 -5.25 -10.22 -3.15
C ALA A 6 -6.65 -10.31 -2.54
N ALA A 7 -7.69 -10.41 -3.38
CA ALA A 7 -9.04 -10.71 -2.94
C ALA A 7 -9.09 -12.07 -2.23
N ALA A 8 -8.50 -13.11 -2.83
CA ALA A 8 -8.45 -14.43 -2.22
C ALA A 8 -7.68 -14.45 -0.89
N ALA A 9 -6.56 -13.72 -0.81
CA ALA A 9 -5.74 -13.66 0.39
C ALA A 9 -6.49 -13.09 1.61
N HIS A 10 -7.37 -12.11 1.38
CA HIS A 10 -8.10 -11.40 2.45
C HIS A 10 -9.55 -11.89 2.61
N ALA A 11 -9.99 -12.90 1.85
CA ALA A 11 -11.38 -13.31 1.78
C ALA A 11 -11.97 -13.75 3.13
N ASP A 12 -11.16 -14.48 3.91
CA ASP A 12 -11.56 -15.07 5.18
C ASP A 12 -10.95 -14.36 6.41
N ASN A 13 -10.28 -13.21 6.22
CA ASN A 13 -9.53 -12.51 7.26
C ASN A 13 -8.53 -13.42 8.01
N PHE A 14 -7.90 -14.35 7.28
CA PHE A 14 -6.95 -15.33 7.82
C PHE A 14 -5.50 -15.04 7.42
N ASP A 15 -5.30 -13.95 6.70
CA ASP A 15 -4.01 -13.36 6.36
C ASP A 15 -3.34 -12.69 7.57
N ASP A 16 -2.07 -12.33 7.40
CA ASP A 16 -1.28 -11.75 8.47
C ASP A 16 -1.73 -10.35 8.89
N THR A 17 -1.22 -9.89 10.02
CA THR A 17 -1.47 -8.54 10.49
C THR A 17 -0.19 -7.97 11.07
N THR A 18 0.17 -6.76 10.64
CA THR A 18 1.12 -5.93 11.37
C THR A 18 0.33 -5.01 12.31
N PRO A 19 0.37 -5.25 13.63
CA PRO A 19 -0.41 -4.48 14.59
C PRO A 19 0.15 -3.07 14.75
N GLN A 20 -0.66 -2.13 15.22
CA GLN A 20 -0.13 -0.88 15.77
C GLN A 20 0.70 -1.14 17.03
N ILE A 21 1.87 -0.50 17.10
CA ILE A 21 2.78 -0.62 18.25
C ILE A 21 2.57 0.50 19.29
N GLN A 22 1.81 1.55 18.96
CA GLN A 22 1.56 2.66 19.86
C GLN A 22 0.36 2.37 20.78
N PRO A 23 0.47 2.56 22.12
CA PRO A 23 -0.54 2.13 23.09
C PRO A 23 -1.91 2.82 22.96
N ASP A 24 -1.92 4.04 22.41
CA ASP A 24 -3.10 4.87 22.21
C ASP A 24 -3.77 4.64 20.83
N ARG A 25 -3.21 3.74 20.01
CA ARG A 25 -3.71 3.44 18.67
C ARG A 25 -4.34 2.07 18.61
N THR A 26 -5.40 1.96 17.81
CA THR A 26 -6.10 0.71 17.55
C THR A 26 -6.02 0.36 16.07
N GLY A 27 -6.14 -0.92 15.76
CA GLY A 27 -6.08 -1.45 14.40
C GLY A 27 -4.71 -2.02 14.05
N GLY A 28 -4.55 -2.30 12.76
CA GLY A 28 -3.36 -2.90 12.17
C GLY A 28 -3.44 -2.80 10.65
N ILE A 29 -2.47 -3.35 9.97
CA ILE A 29 -2.44 -3.42 8.51
C ILE A 29 -2.19 -4.84 8.06
N HIS A 30 -2.97 -5.30 7.08
CA HIS A 30 -2.78 -6.58 6.42
C HIS A 30 -1.98 -6.35 5.13
N ALA A 31 -0.71 -5.96 5.28
CA ALA A 31 0.11 -5.50 4.15
C ALA A 31 0.35 -6.61 3.13
N SER A 32 0.63 -7.83 3.61
CA SER A 32 0.99 -8.97 2.75
C SER A 32 -0.14 -9.38 1.82
N ALA A 33 -1.40 -9.19 2.23
CA ALA A 33 -2.58 -9.48 1.41
C ALA A 33 -2.65 -8.65 0.12
N ALA A 34 -1.98 -7.50 0.05
CA ALA A 34 -1.86 -6.72 -1.19
C ALA A 34 -0.46 -6.82 -1.82
N VAL A 35 0.60 -6.76 -1.00
CA VAL A 35 1.99 -6.68 -1.49
C VAL A 35 2.44 -7.99 -2.14
N LEU A 36 2.20 -9.14 -1.50
CA LEU A 36 2.65 -10.42 -2.01
C LEU A 36 2.01 -10.78 -3.36
N PRO A 37 0.69 -10.61 -3.57
CA PRO A 37 0.06 -10.81 -4.88
C PRO A 37 0.65 -9.98 -6.01
N VAL A 38 1.05 -8.73 -5.74
CA VAL A 38 1.72 -7.88 -6.73
C VAL A 38 3.12 -8.38 -7.02
N ALA A 39 3.90 -8.67 -5.98
CA ALA A 39 5.27 -9.13 -6.12
C ALA A 39 5.33 -10.47 -6.89
N LEU A 40 4.46 -11.43 -6.54
CA LEU A 40 4.33 -12.70 -7.26
C LEU A 40 3.95 -12.50 -8.72
N ALA A 41 2.88 -11.74 -9.00
CA ALA A 41 2.40 -11.55 -10.35
C ALA A 41 3.45 -10.90 -11.27
N LEU A 42 4.19 -9.90 -10.76
CA LEU A 42 5.26 -9.27 -11.53
C LEU A 42 6.49 -10.18 -11.66
N ALA A 43 6.91 -10.85 -10.59
CA ALA A 43 8.06 -11.74 -10.63
C ALA A 43 7.85 -12.91 -11.61
N GLU A 44 6.65 -13.49 -11.62
CA GLU A 44 6.26 -14.52 -12.60
C GLU A 44 6.28 -13.96 -14.03
N GLN A 45 5.72 -12.77 -14.24
CA GLN A 45 5.65 -12.13 -15.55
C GLN A 45 7.04 -11.80 -16.10
N SER A 46 7.97 -11.33 -15.26
CA SER A 46 9.30 -10.90 -15.68
C SER A 46 10.37 -12.00 -15.58
N GLY A 47 10.03 -13.17 -15.02
CA GLY A 47 11.00 -14.21 -14.72
C GLY A 47 12.02 -13.80 -13.66
N ALA A 48 11.62 -12.98 -12.68
CA ALA A 48 12.51 -12.51 -11.61
C ALA A 48 12.96 -13.67 -10.72
N SER A 49 14.15 -13.54 -10.11
CA SER A 49 14.64 -14.56 -9.20
C SER A 49 13.84 -14.58 -7.89
N GLY A 50 13.87 -15.70 -7.17
CA GLY A 50 13.27 -15.76 -5.83
C GLY A 50 13.87 -14.74 -4.85
N ARG A 51 15.15 -14.37 -5.04
CA ARG A 51 15.79 -13.30 -4.26
C ARG A 51 15.16 -11.94 -4.55
N ASP A 52 14.93 -11.62 -5.82
CA ASP A 52 14.34 -10.33 -6.21
C ASP A 52 12.88 -10.23 -5.75
N LEU A 53 12.13 -11.34 -5.85
CA LEU A 53 10.77 -11.46 -5.31
C LEU A 53 10.74 -11.16 -3.81
N ILE A 54 11.60 -11.82 -3.01
CA ILE A 54 11.65 -11.63 -1.56
C ILE A 54 12.07 -10.19 -1.23
N ALA A 55 13.07 -9.65 -1.93
CA ALA A 55 13.52 -8.28 -1.70
C ALA A 55 12.40 -7.26 -1.96
N ALA A 56 11.70 -7.37 -3.09
CA ALA A 56 10.59 -6.48 -3.43
C ALA A 56 9.42 -6.59 -2.45
N TYR A 57 9.09 -7.82 -2.04
CA TYR A 57 8.07 -8.08 -1.02
C TYR A 57 8.42 -7.40 0.31
N LEU A 58 9.66 -7.57 0.79
CA LEU A 58 10.12 -6.96 2.04
C LEU A 58 10.10 -5.44 1.99
N VAL A 59 10.53 -4.83 0.88
CA VAL A 59 10.44 -3.37 0.67
C VAL A 59 8.98 -2.91 0.76
N GLY A 60 8.06 -3.60 0.08
CA GLY A 60 6.65 -3.24 0.08
C GLY A 60 6.00 -3.33 1.46
N VAL A 61 6.26 -4.43 2.20
CA VAL A 61 5.72 -4.63 3.55
C VAL A 61 6.32 -3.60 4.53
N ASP A 62 7.63 -3.37 4.49
CA ASP A 62 8.28 -2.38 5.36
C ASP A 62 7.72 -0.97 5.15
N VAL A 63 7.55 -0.55 3.88
CA VAL A 63 6.92 0.74 3.55
C VAL A 63 5.50 0.81 4.10
N ALA A 64 4.63 -0.16 3.79
CA ALA A 64 3.24 -0.14 4.23
C ALA A 64 3.12 -0.11 5.77
N SER A 65 3.95 -0.88 6.47
CA SER A 65 4.01 -0.93 7.93
C SER A 65 4.49 0.39 8.54
N ARG A 66 5.52 1.02 7.98
CA ARG A 66 6.00 2.33 8.43
C ARG A 66 4.95 3.42 8.22
N LEU A 67 4.26 3.41 7.08
CA LEU A 67 3.17 4.35 6.82
C LEU A 67 1.99 4.14 7.78
N ASN A 68 1.66 2.89 8.07
CA ASN A 68 0.68 2.53 9.10
C ASN A 68 1.09 3.10 10.47
N HIS A 69 2.36 3.02 10.86
CA HIS A 69 2.80 3.64 12.11
C HIS A 69 2.83 5.18 12.06
N ALA A 70 3.08 5.77 10.89
CA ALA A 70 3.29 7.21 10.75
C ALA A 70 2.00 8.02 10.53
N ILE A 71 0.97 7.42 9.93
CA ILE A 71 -0.33 8.07 9.74
C ILE A 71 -0.94 8.43 11.10
N ASP A 72 -1.67 9.54 11.20
CA ASP A 72 -2.37 9.91 12.43
C ASP A 72 -3.46 8.89 12.78
N ALA A 73 -3.67 8.63 14.08
CA ALA A 73 -4.65 7.69 14.59
C ALA A 73 -6.08 8.00 14.11
N ARG A 74 -6.37 9.27 13.83
CA ARG A 74 -7.63 9.73 13.27
C ARG A 74 -7.94 9.10 11.92
N HIS A 75 -6.95 8.73 11.12
CA HIS A 75 -7.19 8.07 9.83
C HIS A 75 -8.08 6.83 10.00
N TYR A 76 -7.71 5.96 10.93
CA TYR A 76 -8.48 4.77 11.24
C TYR A 76 -9.76 5.12 12.02
N ALA A 77 -9.67 6.02 13.02
CA ALA A 77 -10.82 6.40 13.85
C ALA A 77 -11.97 7.00 13.04
N ASP A 78 -11.66 7.88 12.09
CA ASP A 78 -12.61 8.63 11.26
C ASP A 78 -13.21 7.77 10.13
N GLY A 79 -12.68 6.56 9.89
CA GLY A 79 -13.38 5.53 9.13
C GLY A 79 -12.62 4.90 7.96
N PHE A 80 -11.36 5.25 7.72
CA PHE A 80 -10.56 4.59 6.69
C PHE A 80 -10.02 3.23 7.15
N HIS A 81 -9.94 2.29 6.21
CA HIS A 81 -9.32 0.99 6.42
C HIS A 81 -7.87 1.01 5.94
N THR A 82 -6.94 1.00 6.89
CA THR A 82 -5.48 1.01 6.68
C THR A 82 -4.99 -0.02 5.66
N THR A 83 -5.56 -1.22 5.61
CA THR A 83 -5.20 -2.23 4.59
C THR A 83 -5.50 -1.76 3.16
N GLY A 84 -6.63 -1.10 2.92
CA GLY A 84 -6.94 -0.56 1.59
C GLY A 84 -6.15 0.72 1.30
N THR A 85 -6.05 1.59 2.29
CA THR A 85 -5.55 2.95 2.12
C THR A 85 -4.03 3.06 2.17
N LEU A 86 -3.33 2.14 2.83
CA LEU A 86 -1.87 2.20 3.02
C LEU A 86 -1.12 1.06 2.32
N SER A 87 -1.70 -0.14 2.19
CA SER A 87 -1.03 -1.24 1.49
C SER A 87 -0.81 -0.95 0.00
N VAL A 88 -1.56 0.00 -0.58
CA VAL A 88 -1.38 0.48 -1.96
C VAL A 88 0.03 1.05 -2.19
N PHE A 89 0.61 1.72 -1.18
CA PHE A 89 1.97 2.27 -1.29
C PHE A 89 3.02 1.17 -1.24
N GLY A 90 2.82 0.17 -0.37
CA GLY A 90 3.68 -1.01 -0.33
C GLY A 90 3.64 -1.79 -1.65
N ALA A 91 2.45 -1.98 -2.21
CA ALA A 91 2.26 -2.60 -3.52
C ALA A 91 2.96 -1.82 -4.63
N ALA A 92 2.85 -0.48 -4.64
CA ALA A 92 3.56 0.37 -5.59
C ALA A 92 5.09 0.27 -5.43
N CYS A 93 5.61 0.23 -4.20
CA CYS A 93 7.04 0.11 -3.95
C CYS A 93 7.59 -1.28 -4.35
N ALA A 94 6.85 -2.36 -4.05
CA ALA A 94 7.23 -3.71 -4.49
C ALA A 94 7.25 -3.80 -6.04
N ALA A 95 6.24 -3.23 -6.70
CA ALA A 95 6.19 -3.17 -8.15
C ALA A 95 7.32 -2.31 -8.73
N ALA A 96 7.59 -1.12 -8.17
CA ALA A 96 8.68 -0.25 -8.58
C ALA A 96 10.05 -0.94 -8.46
N SER A 97 10.25 -1.70 -7.39
CA SER A 97 11.46 -2.50 -7.17
C SER A 97 11.64 -3.58 -8.25
N LEU A 98 10.60 -4.33 -8.58
CA LEU A 98 10.67 -5.38 -9.62
C LEU A 98 10.79 -4.82 -11.04
N LEU A 99 10.20 -3.65 -11.28
CA LEU A 99 10.32 -2.93 -12.55
C LEU A 99 11.66 -2.20 -12.71
N GLY A 100 12.50 -2.17 -11.67
CA GLY A 100 13.80 -1.49 -11.69
C GLY A 100 13.67 0.03 -11.88
N LEU A 101 12.64 0.64 -11.28
CA LEU A 101 12.43 2.09 -11.39
C LEU A 101 13.53 2.86 -10.66
N ASP A 102 13.96 3.97 -11.25
CA ASP A 102 14.86 4.92 -10.60
C ASP A 102 14.13 5.73 -9.50
N ARG A 103 14.87 6.63 -8.85
CA ARG A 103 14.36 7.47 -7.76
C ARG A 103 13.16 8.31 -8.21
N GLU A 104 13.26 8.98 -9.36
CA GLU A 104 12.23 9.90 -9.84
C GLU A 104 10.93 9.16 -10.16
N ARG A 105 11.02 8.02 -10.85
CA ARG A 105 9.87 7.18 -11.16
C ARG A 105 9.29 6.48 -9.94
N SER A 106 10.12 6.13 -8.95
CA SER A 106 9.63 5.57 -7.68
C SER A 106 8.84 6.60 -6.89
N ILE A 107 9.30 7.86 -6.85
CA ILE A 107 8.54 8.97 -6.25
C ILE A 107 7.21 9.16 -7.00
N ALA A 108 7.25 9.16 -8.34
CA ALA A 108 6.04 9.25 -9.15
C ALA A 108 5.04 8.12 -8.86
N ALA A 109 5.52 6.87 -8.73
CA ALA A 109 4.69 5.72 -8.40
C ALA A 109 3.98 5.89 -7.04
N ILE A 110 4.70 6.38 -6.02
CA ILE A 110 4.13 6.65 -4.69
C ILE A 110 3.06 7.75 -4.78
N GLY A 111 3.32 8.84 -5.51
CA GLY A 111 2.35 9.92 -5.65
C GLY A 111 1.11 9.55 -6.49
N ILE A 112 1.27 8.72 -7.52
CA ILE A 112 0.13 8.16 -8.26
C ILE A 112 -0.68 7.22 -7.34
N ALA A 113 0.00 6.39 -6.53
CA ALA A 113 -0.66 5.51 -5.56
C ALA A 113 -1.47 6.30 -4.52
N ALA A 114 -0.97 7.46 -4.07
CA ALA A 114 -1.70 8.36 -3.17
C ALA A 114 -3.06 8.77 -3.73
N SER A 115 -3.15 9.03 -5.03
CA SER A 115 -4.41 9.37 -5.71
C SER A 115 -5.36 8.19 -5.90
N ARG A 116 -4.91 6.96 -5.60
CA ARG A 116 -5.69 5.72 -5.76
C ARG A 116 -5.92 4.98 -4.43
N ALA A 117 -5.38 5.52 -3.33
CA ALA A 117 -5.56 4.99 -1.99
C ALA A 117 -7.02 5.13 -1.54
N SER A 118 -7.66 4.02 -1.15
CA SER A 118 -9.08 4.02 -0.76
C SER A 118 -9.44 2.82 0.11
N GLY A 119 -10.62 2.86 0.73
CA GLY A 119 -11.17 1.77 1.54
C GLY A 119 -11.82 2.28 2.82
N VAL A 120 -13.09 1.95 3.03
CA VAL A 120 -13.89 2.48 4.15
C VAL A 120 -14.29 1.36 5.10
N ARG A 121 -14.03 1.52 6.40
CA ARG A 121 -14.34 0.51 7.43
C ARG A 121 -15.83 0.22 7.57
N ARG A 122 -16.70 1.09 7.06
CA ARG A 122 -18.15 0.81 7.03
C ARG A 122 -18.51 -0.44 6.22
N ASN A 123 -17.58 -0.94 5.38
CA ASN A 123 -17.74 -2.20 4.66
C ASN A 123 -17.32 -3.44 5.47
N PHE A 124 -16.75 -3.30 6.68
CA PHE A 124 -16.36 -4.45 7.51
C PHE A 124 -17.53 -5.38 7.78
N GLY A 125 -17.29 -6.68 7.68
CA GLY A 125 -18.33 -7.72 7.81
C GLY A 125 -19.20 -7.88 6.55
N SER A 126 -18.83 -7.27 5.44
CA SER A 126 -19.43 -7.50 4.12
C SER A 126 -18.37 -7.97 3.13
N MET A 127 -18.79 -8.59 2.02
CA MET A 127 -17.87 -8.99 0.95
C MET A 127 -17.11 -7.81 0.32
N ALA A 128 -17.60 -6.57 0.47
CA ALA A 128 -16.91 -5.39 -0.04
C ALA A 128 -15.59 -5.11 0.68
N GLU A 129 -15.38 -5.64 1.89
CA GLU A 129 -14.11 -5.53 2.61
C GLU A 129 -12.94 -6.17 1.84
N ILE A 130 -13.22 -7.28 1.15
CA ILE A 130 -12.25 -8.01 0.31
C ILE A 130 -11.67 -7.10 -0.78
N LEU A 131 -12.47 -6.15 -1.27
CA LEU A 131 -12.03 -5.21 -2.30
C LEU A 131 -10.95 -4.25 -1.81
N HIS A 132 -10.75 -4.10 -0.49
CA HIS A 132 -9.73 -3.21 0.05
C HIS A 132 -8.30 -3.68 -0.28
N SER A 133 -7.97 -4.95 0.01
CA SER A 133 -6.66 -5.53 -0.37
C SER A 133 -6.53 -5.67 -1.88
N ALA A 134 -7.62 -6.06 -2.56
CA ALA A 134 -7.64 -6.26 -4.01
C ALA A 134 -7.37 -4.96 -4.78
N HIS A 135 -8.06 -3.87 -4.43
CA HIS A 135 -7.79 -2.56 -5.03
C HIS A 135 -6.44 -2.00 -4.60
N ALA A 136 -5.98 -2.21 -3.37
CA ALA A 136 -4.64 -1.80 -2.98
C ALA A 136 -3.57 -2.45 -3.86
N ALA A 137 -3.68 -3.76 -4.13
CA ALA A 137 -2.79 -4.49 -5.03
C ALA A 137 -2.85 -3.96 -6.46
N GLU A 138 -4.05 -3.87 -7.04
CA GLU A 138 -4.25 -3.39 -8.41
C GLU A 138 -3.77 -1.95 -8.60
N ASN A 139 -4.16 -1.05 -7.69
CA ASN A 139 -3.84 0.36 -7.78
C ASN A 139 -2.36 0.64 -7.58
N GLY A 140 -1.70 -0.07 -6.66
CA GLY A 140 -0.26 0.07 -6.44
C GLY A 140 0.54 -0.43 -7.65
N LEU A 141 0.18 -1.60 -8.19
CA LEU A 141 0.78 -2.13 -9.42
C LEU A 141 0.59 -1.16 -10.60
N ALA A 142 -0.63 -0.67 -10.80
CA ALA A 142 -0.94 0.29 -11.86
C ALA A 142 -0.17 1.60 -11.69
N ALA A 143 0.02 2.08 -10.45
CA ALA A 143 0.79 3.29 -10.19
C ALA A 143 2.25 3.16 -10.62
N ALA A 144 2.90 2.03 -10.30
CA ALA A 144 4.27 1.75 -10.73
C ALA A 144 4.38 1.55 -12.26
N ASP A 145 3.42 0.85 -12.88
CA ASP A 145 3.40 0.69 -14.35
C ASP A 145 3.24 2.05 -15.06
N LEU A 146 2.35 2.91 -14.58
CA LEU A 146 2.16 4.26 -15.13
C LEU A 146 3.42 5.12 -14.98
N ALA A 147 4.06 5.09 -13.80
CA ALA A 147 5.32 5.79 -13.57
C ALA A 147 6.46 5.27 -14.46
N SER A 148 6.52 3.95 -14.70
CA SER A 148 7.50 3.33 -15.62
C SER A 148 7.38 3.86 -17.04
N ARG A 149 6.17 4.29 -17.43
CA ARG A 149 5.81 4.87 -18.74
C ARG A 149 5.91 6.40 -18.77
N GLY A 150 6.41 7.02 -17.71
CA GLY A 150 6.68 8.45 -17.64
C GLY A 150 5.51 9.31 -17.13
N LEU A 151 4.46 8.72 -16.55
CA LEU A 151 3.48 9.52 -15.81
C LEU A 151 4.13 10.07 -14.54
N SER A 152 4.13 11.39 -14.38
CA SER A 152 4.66 12.09 -13.19
C SER A 152 3.59 12.28 -12.11
N SER A 153 4.03 12.57 -10.88
CA SER A 153 3.20 13.11 -9.80
C SER A 153 3.89 14.30 -9.14
N ALA A 154 3.23 14.94 -8.17
CA ALA A 154 3.93 15.84 -7.24
C ALA A 154 4.97 15.03 -6.43
N GLU A 155 6.14 15.62 -6.18
CA GLU A 155 7.24 14.97 -5.43
C GLU A 155 6.89 14.77 -3.96
N ASP A 156 6.05 15.66 -3.41
CA ASP A 156 5.56 15.70 -2.03
C ASP A 156 4.10 15.23 -1.92
N ALA A 157 3.63 14.41 -2.86
CA ALA A 157 2.23 13.92 -2.86
C ALA A 157 1.84 13.16 -1.57
N LEU A 158 2.81 12.63 -0.83
CA LEU A 158 2.58 11.91 0.41
C LEU A 158 2.49 12.84 1.63
N ASP A 159 3.44 13.77 1.76
CA ASP A 159 3.76 14.53 2.98
C ASP A 159 3.73 16.06 2.82
N GLY A 160 3.46 16.57 1.63
CA GLY A 160 3.25 17.99 1.39
C GLY A 160 2.02 18.55 2.14
N PRO A 161 1.83 19.88 2.19
CA PRO A 161 0.76 20.53 2.97
C PRO A 161 -0.65 20.03 2.65
N THR A 162 -0.88 19.67 1.38
CA THR A 162 -2.12 19.04 0.87
C THR A 162 -1.88 17.62 0.36
N GLY A 163 -0.82 16.98 0.83
CA GLY A 163 -0.46 15.60 0.52
C GLY A 163 -1.38 14.61 1.22
N TYR A 164 -1.18 13.33 0.92
CA TYR A 164 -2.01 12.23 1.39
C TYR A 164 -2.20 12.21 2.90
N PHE A 165 -1.15 12.41 3.70
CA PHE A 165 -1.26 12.39 5.16
C PHE A 165 -2.18 13.49 5.70
N SER A 166 -2.07 14.70 5.15
CA SER A 166 -2.96 15.82 5.48
C SER A 166 -4.39 15.52 5.05
N ALA A 167 -4.60 15.05 3.83
CA ALA A 167 -5.93 14.77 3.28
C ALA A 167 -6.65 13.60 3.97
N ALA A 168 -5.93 12.55 4.34
CA ALA A 168 -6.49 11.31 4.85
C ALA A 168 -6.54 11.24 6.38
N ALA A 169 -5.79 12.08 7.09
CA ALA A 169 -5.68 12.03 8.55
C ALA A 169 -5.63 13.40 9.25
N GLY A 170 -5.56 14.50 8.50
CA GLY A 170 -5.47 15.87 9.03
C GLY A 170 -4.05 16.33 9.38
N ALA A 171 -3.06 15.43 9.48
CA ALA A 171 -1.63 15.72 9.62
C ALA A 171 -0.77 14.44 9.51
N PHE A 172 0.54 14.62 9.35
CA PHE A 172 1.57 13.59 9.54
C PHE A 172 2.04 13.57 11.01
N HIS A 173 2.21 12.38 11.61
CA HIS A 173 2.65 12.27 13.00
C HIS A 173 4.16 11.94 13.07
N GLU A 174 4.99 12.93 13.41
CA GLU A 174 6.47 12.90 13.36
C GLU A 174 7.17 11.89 14.32
N THR A 175 6.46 11.09 15.11
CA THR A 175 7.08 10.26 16.16
C THR A 175 7.61 8.90 15.72
N VAL A 176 7.55 8.53 14.44
CA VAL A 176 8.12 7.26 13.95
C VAL A 176 9.57 7.48 13.52
N ARG A 177 10.51 7.29 14.45
CA ARG A 177 11.94 7.09 14.19
C ARG A 177 12.31 5.63 14.38
#